data_AF-A0A7W8HGB1-F1
#
_entry.id   AF-A0A7W8HGB1-F1
#
_cell.length_a   1.000
_cell.length_b   1.000
_cell.length_c   1.000
_cell.angle_alpha   90.00
_cell.angle_beta   90.00
_cell.angle_gamma   90.00
#
_symmetry.space_group_name_H-M   'P 1'
#
loop_
_entity.id
_entity.type
_entity.pdbx_description
1 polymer ?
#
loop_
_entity_poly.entity_id
_entity_poly.type
_entity_poly.pdbx_seq_one_letter_code
_entity_poly.pdbx_strand_id
1 'polypeptide(L)'
;MEVDLLMAQRFLDALDPNGVFTFQTFDDSSAKRGNLAQVHHGRLNEHAERLVSLNRQGAGIFLMINRGDGIVRPGAKTCRTTANVTEIRSLFVDLDGSPIEPVVPHEPSIVVESSPSRWHAYWLVSGCPLNEFKLRQQQLAAKFGGDTKVCDLPRVMRLPGFFHRKGEPFMTRLIRPE
;
A
#
# COMPACT_ATOMS: atom_id res chain seq x y z
N MET A 1 -18.91 -11.69 0.60
CA MET A 1 -17.97 -10.57 0.43
C MET A 1 -17.09 -10.88 -0.76
N GLU A 2 -17.31 -10.17 -1.85
CA GLU A 2 -16.56 -10.31 -3.10
C GLU A 2 -15.57 -9.16 -3.22
N VAL A 3 -14.32 -9.47 -3.56
CA VAL A 3 -13.27 -8.45 -3.75
C VAL A 3 -13.42 -7.82 -5.13
N ASP A 4 -13.02 -6.56 -5.27
CA ASP A 4 -13.02 -5.84 -6.53
C ASP A 4 -11.61 -5.82 -7.14
N LEU A 5 -11.30 -6.82 -7.97
CA LEU A 5 -9.99 -6.92 -8.62
C LEU A 5 -9.80 -5.84 -9.71
N LEU A 6 -10.88 -5.29 -10.26
CA LEU A 6 -10.78 -4.20 -11.23
C LEU A 6 -10.32 -2.91 -10.53
N MET A 7 -10.88 -2.59 -9.37
CA MET A 7 -10.42 -1.48 -8.53
C MET A 7 -8.97 -1.66 -8.09
N ALA A 8 -8.58 -2.88 -7.69
CA ALA A 8 -7.19 -3.19 -7.37
C ALA A 8 -6.27 -2.93 -8.58
N GLN A 9 -6.66 -3.39 -9.77
CA GLN A 9 -5.90 -3.15 -11.00
C GLN A 9 -5.80 -1.67 -11.34
N ARG A 10 -6.89 -0.91 -11.22
CA ARG A 10 -6.90 0.55 -11.44
C ARG A 10 -5.94 1.30 -10.52
N PHE A 11 -5.85 0.91 -9.25
CA PHE A 11 -4.86 1.49 -8.32
C PHE A 11 -3.42 1.17 -8.74
N LEU A 12 -3.16 -0.07 -9.17
CA LEU A 12 -1.83 -0.48 -9.64
C LEU A 12 -1.44 0.24 -10.93
N ASP A 13 -2.35 0.37 -11.88
CA ASP A 13 -2.12 1.09 -13.13
C ASP A 13 -1.89 2.59 -12.88
N ALA A 14 -2.57 3.19 -11.90
CA ALA A 14 -2.31 4.57 -11.48
C ALA A 14 -0.90 4.73 -10.88
N LEU A 15 -0.37 3.73 -10.16
CA LEU A 15 0.98 3.77 -9.59
C LEU A 15 2.08 3.52 -10.64
N ASP A 16 1.90 2.53 -11.50
CA ASP A 16 2.85 2.10 -12.52
C ASP A 16 2.14 1.22 -13.56
N PRO A 17 1.74 1.78 -14.71
CA PRO A 17 1.11 1.01 -15.77
C PRO A 17 1.99 -0.18 -16.18
N ASN A 18 1.43 -1.39 -16.18
CA ASN A 18 2.15 -2.65 -16.43
C ASN A 18 3.24 -3.00 -15.40
N GLY A 19 3.22 -2.35 -14.24
CA GLY A 19 4.18 -2.56 -13.18
C GLY A 19 4.18 -3.97 -12.59
N VAL A 20 5.33 -4.34 -12.04
CA VAL A 20 5.48 -5.49 -11.15
C VAL A 20 5.52 -4.96 -9.71
N PHE A 21 4.84 -5.65 -8.81
CA PHE A 21 4.63 -5.19 -7.45
C PHE A 21 4.99 -6.24 -6.41
N THR A 22 5.24 -5.79 -5.19
CA THR A 22 5.42 -6.67 -4.04
C THR A 22 4.20 -6.54 -3.13
N PHE A 23 3.34 -7.56 -3.16
CA PHE A 23 2.20 -7.69 -2.27
C PHE A 23 2.65 -8.26 -0.93
N GLN A 24 2.00 -7.79 0.14
CA GLN A 24 2.19 -8.28 1.50
C GLN A 24 0.83 -8.54 2.10
N THR A 25 0.69 -9.67 2.79
CA THR A 25 -0.51 -9.97 3.56
C THR A 25 -0.18 -10.05 5.04
N PHE A 26 -1.14 -9.73 5.92
CA PHE A 26 -1.03 -9.93 7.36
C PHE A 26 -2.37 -10.34 7.92
N ASP A 27 -2.41 -11.09 9.02
CA ASP A 27 -3.67 -11.33 9.73
C ASP A 27 -4.19 -10.03 10.36
N ASP A 28 -5.34 -9.55 9.86
CA ASP A 28 -5.99 -8.34 10.34
C ASP A 28 -6.69 -8.56 11.69
N SER A 29 -6.93 -9.82 12.08
CA SER A 29 -7.48 -10.16 13.38
C SER A 29 -6.49 -9.90 14.53
N SER A 30 -7.01 -9.92 15.76
CA SER A 30 -6.19 -9.85 16.98
C SER A 30 -5.33 -11.10 17.19
N ALA A 31 -5.64 -12.23 16.55
CA ALA A 31 -4.90 -13.48 16.69
C ALA A 31 -3.50 -13.44 16.06
N LYS A 32 -3.27 -12.54 15.09
CA LYS A 32 -1.96 -12.32 14.44
C LYS A 32 -1.31 -13.60 13.93
N ARG A 33 -2.08 -14.46 13.27
CA ARG A 33 -1.66 -15.76 12.75
C ARG A 33 -0.56 -15.61 11.70
N GLY A 34 0.63 -16.13 11.99
CA GLY A 34 1.82 -15.99 11.15
C GLY A 34 1.71 -16.65 9.77
N ASN A 35 0.86 -17.66 9.61
CA ASN A 35 0.63 -18.31 8.31
C ASN A 35 -0.05 -17.39 7.29
N LEU A 36 -0.69 -16.30 7.72
CA LEU A 36 -1.27 -15.29 6.82
C LEU A 36 -0.29 -14.16 6.49
N ALA A 37 0.92 -14.17 7.05
CA ALA A 37 1.97 -13.22 6.72
C ALA A 37 2.78 -13.73 5.51
N GLN A 38 2.40 -13.32 4.30
CA GLN A 38 3.02 -13.79 3.05
C GLN A 38 3.44 -12.61 2.18
N VAL A 39 4.48 -12.82 1.36
CA VAL A 39 4.97 -11.87 0.37
C VAL A 39 4.88 -12.51 -1.00
N HIS A 40 4.30 -11.78 -1.95
CA HIS A 40 4.16 -12.20 -3.34
C HIS A 40 4.71 -11.10 -4.25
N HIS A 41 5.67 -11.43 -5.11
CA HIS A 41 6.20 -10.48 -6.08
C HIS A 41 5.74 -10.87 -7.49
N GLY A 42 5.16 -9.92 -8.22
CA GLY A 42 4.56 -10.18 -9.52
C GLY A 42 3.50 -9.15 -9.91
N ARG A 43 2.78 -9.44 -10.98
CA ARG A 43 1.56 -8.75 -11.41
C ARG A 43 0.37 -9.22 -10.60
N LEU A 44 -0.72 -8.44 -10.61
CA LEU A 44 -1.94 -8.79 -9.89
C LEU A 44 -2.54 -10.11 -10.39
N ASN A 45 -2.63 -10.30 -11.71
CA ASN A 45 -3.22 -11.50 -12.31
C ASN A 45 -2.49 -12.80 -11.93
N GLU A 46 -1.18 -12.75 -11.70
CA GLU A 46 -0.37 -13.90 -11.26
C GLU A 46 -0.72 -14.34 -9.83
N HIS A 47 -1.15 -13.40 -8.98
CA HIS A 47 -1.37 -13.63 -7.55
C HIS A 47 -2.82 -13.47 -7.10
N ALA A 48 -3.73 -13.06 -7.99
CA ALA A 48 -5.10 -12.65 -7.65
C ALA A 48 -5.85 -13.72 -6.84
N GLU A 49 -5.87 -14.97 -7.33
CA GLU A 49 -6.54 -16.08 -6.64
C GLU A 49 -6.02 -16.29 -5.21
N ARG A 50 -4.70 -16.21 -5.05
CA ARG A 50 -4.05 -16.36 -3.74
C ARG A 50 -4.41 -15.22 -2.81
N LEU A 51 -4.36 -13.97 -3.29
CA LEU A 51 -4.72 -12.79 -2.51
C LEU A 51 -6.21 -12.81 -2.09
N VAL A 52 -7.11 -13.22 -2.99
CA VAL A 52 -8.53 -13.40 -2.68
C VAL A 52 -8.72 -14.44 -1.57
N SER A 53 -8.04 -15.60 -1.70
CA SER A 53 -8.10 -16.67 -0.71
C SER A 53 -7.59 -16.22 0.66
N LEU A 54 -6.46 -15.51 0.70
CA LEU A 54 -5.91 -14.97 1.95
C LEU A 54 -6.82 -13.91 2.57
N ASN A 55 -7.39 -13.02 1.76
CA ASN A 55 -8.34 -12.03 2.26
C ASN A 55 -9.58 -12.69 2.86
N ARG A 56 -10.12 -13.73 2.21
CA ARG A 56 -11.23 -14.56 2.74
C ARG A 56 -10.89 -15.20 4.08
N GLN A 57 -9.66 -15.63 4.29
CA GLN A 57 -9.16 -16.19 5.56
C GLN A 57 -8.90 -15.15 6.66
N GLY A 58 -9.12 -13.86 6.38
CA GLY A 58 -8.98 -12.76 7.33
C GLY A 58 -7.67 -11.96 7.19
N ALA A 59 -6.90 -12.17 6.11
CA ALA A 59 -5.72 -11.36 5.88
C ALA A 59 -6.07 -9.97 5.31
N GLY A 60 -5.45 -8.92 5.81
CA GLY A 60 -5.36 -7.65 5.10
C GLY A 60 -4.42 -7.79 3.91
N ILE A 61 -4.75 -7.15 2.78
CA ILE A 61 -3.92 -7.14 1.57
C ILE A 61 -3.29 -5.76 1.42
N PHE A 62 -1.97 -5.75 1.26
CA PHE A 62 -1.16 -4.56 1.21
C PHE A 62 -0.19 -4.60 0.02
N LEU A 63 0.27 -3.44 -0.38
CA LEU A 63 1.24 -3.25 -1.46
C LEU A 63 2.45 -2.50 -0.91
N MET A 64 3.66 -2.99 -1.16
CA MET A 64 4.86 -2.15 -1.05
C MET A 64 4.81 -1.10 -2.15
N ILE A 65 4.68 0.17 -1.76
CA ILE A 65 4.42 1.25 -2.72
C ILE A 65 5.62 1.48 -3.63
N ASN A 66 6.82 1.54 -3.06
CA ASN A 66 8.03 1.74 -3.84
C ASN A 66 8.41 0.47 -4.61
N ARG A 67 9.06 0.64 -5.77
CA ARG A 67 9.43 -0.47 -6.64
C ARG A 67 10.50 -1.31 -5.94
N GLY A 68 10.27 -2.62 -5.87
CA GLY A 68 11.26 -3.58 -5.42
C GLY A 68 11.70 -4.49 -6.55
N ASP A 69 12.88 -5.09 -6.43
CA ASP A 69 13.43 -6.02 -7.42
C ASP A 69 12.98 -7.48 -7.27
N GLY A 70 12.23 -7.81 -6.22
CA GLY A 70 11.68 -9.15 -6.01
C GLY A 70 12.70 -10.22 -5.57
N ILE A 71 13.96 -9.85 -5.36
CA ILE A 71 15.02 -10.82 -5.04
C ILE A 71 15.09 -11.06 -3.54
N VAL A 72 15.01 -12.30 -3.08
CA VAL A 72 15.27 -12.63 -1.67
C VAL A 72 16.77 -12.60 -1.42
N ARG A 73 17.23 -11.62 -0.62
CA ARG A 73 18.65 -11.47 -0.28
C ARG A 73 19.11 -12.56 0.69
N PRO A 74 20.41 -12.93 0.71
CA PRO A 74 20.96 -13.82 1.73
C PRO A 74 20.61 -13.33 3.16
N GLY A 75 20.08 -14.22 4.00
CA GLY A 75 19.66 -13.91 5.36
C GLY A 75 18.30 -13.21 5.49
N ALA A 76 17.68 -12.77 4.39
CA ALA A 76 16.32 -12.23 4.41
C ALA A 76 15.27 -13.34 4.28
N LYS A 77 14.13 -13.17 4.94
CA LYS A 77 12.98 -14.10 4.84
C LYS A 77 12.15 -13.88 3.57
N THR A 78 12.16 -12.66 3.04
CA THR A 78 11.34 -12.23 1.90
C THR A 78 12.10 -11.19 1.07
N CYS A 79 11.57 -10.85 -0.11
CA CYS A 79 12.09 -9.77 -0.96
C CYS A 79 11.59 -8.36 -0.55
N ARG A 80 10.91 -8.23 0.60
CA ARG A 80 10.41 -6.94 1.09
C ARG A 80 11.36 -6.38 2.14
N THR A 81 12.46 -5.81 1.69
CA THR A 81 13.45 -5.13 2.54
C THR A 81 13.87 -3.80 1.94
N THR A 82 14.50 -2.93 2.74
CA THR A 82 15.08 -1.67 2.26
C THR A 82 16.06 -1.90 1.10
N ALA A 83 16.87 -2.96 1.15
CA ALA A 83 17.86 -3.29 0.12
C ALA A 83 17.25 -3.81 -1.20
N ASN A 84 15.93 -4.06 -1.22
CA ASN A 84 15.22 -4.46 -2.43
C ASN A 84 14.60 -3.27 -3.16
N VAL A 85 14.45 -2.11 -2.50
CA VAL A 85 13.80 -0.95 -3.11
C VAL A 85 14.75 -0.30 -4.09
N THR A 86 14.35 -0.26 -5.36
CA THR A 86 15.16 0.28 -6.46
C THR A 86 14.71 1.67 -6.91
N GLU A 87 13.46 2.04 -6.65
CA GLU A 87 12.88 3.30 -7.13
C GLU A 87 11.71 3.74 -6.25
N ILE A 88 11.59 5.05 -6.03
CA ILE A 88 10.43 5.67 -5.39
C ILE A 88 9.34 5.89 -6.44
N ARG A 89 8.19 5.23 -6.28
CA ARG A 89 7.02 5.47 -7.15
C ARG A 89 6.26 6.72 -6.74
N SER A 90 6.19 6.96 -5.45
CA SER A 90 5.29 7.96 -4.87
C SER A 90 5.80 8.44 -3.53
N LEU A 91 5.57 9.72 -3.24
CA LEU A 91 5.43 10.20 -1.86
C LEU A 91 3.97 10.03 -1.44
N PHE A 92 3.70 9.74 -0.18
CA PHE A 92 2.34 9.43 0.27
C PHE A 92 2.12 9.76 1.74
N VAL A 93 0.87 9.88 2.14
CA VAL A 93 0.52 10.11 3.55
C VAL A 93 -0.53 9.10 3.97
N ASP A 94 -0.36 8.54 5.17
CA ASP A 94 -1.44 7.92 5.93
C ASP A 94 -1.95 8.98 6.91
N LEU A 95 -3.19 9.43 6.74
CA LEU A 95 -3.69 10.53 7.54
C LEU A 95 -4.01 10.14 8.99
N ASP A 96 -3.99 8.86 9.35
CA ASP A 96 -4.22 8.37 10.72
C ASP A 96 -5.42 9.03 11.45
N GLY A 97 -6.49 9.34 10.71
CA GLY A 97 -7.71 9.95 11.24
C GLY A 97 -7.82 11.46 11.03
N SER A 98 -6.78 12.12 10.50
CA SER A 98 -6.90 13.47 9.97
C SER A 98 -7.80 13.52 8.72
N PRO A 99 -8.50 14.65 8.51
CA PRO A 99 -9.37 14.87 7.36
C PRO A 99 -8.58 14.90 6.04
N ILE A 100 -9.23 14.50 4.94
CA ILE A 100 -8.66 14.53 3.57
C ILE A 100 -8.71 15.95 2.97
N GLU A 101 -9.61 16.79 3.47
CA GLU A 101 -9.94 18.11 2.98
C GLU A 101 -8.72 19.05 2.85
N PRO A 102 -7.75 19.10 3.80
CA PRO A 102 -6.54 19.90 3.64
C PRO A 102 -5.56 19.36 2.58
N VAL A 103 -5.71 18.09 2.19
CA VAL A 103 -4.82 17.41 1.23
C VAL A 103 -5.31 17.60 -0.20
N VAL A 104 -6.62 17.58 -0.43
CA VAL A 104 -7.24 17.68 -1.77
C VAL A 104 -6.72 18.86 -2.59
N PRO A 105 -6.55 20.09 -2.05
CA PRO A 105 -6.02 21.23 -2.79
C PRO A 105 -4.58 21.05 -3.29
N HIS A 106 -3.84 20.07 -2.77
CA HIS A 106 -2.49 19.71 -3.22
C HIS A 106 -2.49 18.62 -4.30
N GLU A 107 -3.66 18.33 -4.88
CA GLU A 107 -3.83 17.49 -6.06
C GLU A 107 -3.10 16.15 -5.99
N PRO A 108 -3.35 15.32 -4.96
CA PRO A 108 -2.79 13.97 -4.93
C PRO A 108 -3.23 13.20 -6.17
N SER A 109 -2.29 12.48 -6.79
CA SER A 109 -2.55 11.64 -7.97
C SER A 109 -3.51 10.51 -7.66
N ILE A 110 -3.43 9.95 -6.45
CA ILE A 110 -4.28 8.85 -5.97
C ILE A 110 -4.82 9.20 -4.58
N VAL A 111 -6.09 8.90 -4.34
CA VAL A 111 -6.73 8.98 -3.02
C VAL A 111 -7.42 7.66 -2.72
N VAL A 112 -7.19 7.14 -1.51
CA VAL A 112 -7.75 5.87 -1.04
C VAL A 112 -8.45 6.10 0.30
N GLU A 113 -9.69 5.62 0.43
CA GLU A 113 -10.34 5.46 1.73
C GLU A 113 -9.95 4.06 2.25
N SER A 114 -9.05 4.02 3.24
CA SER A 114 -8.44 2.78 3.74
C SER A 114 -9.36 2.01 4.70
N SER A 115 -10.14 2.76 5.47
CA SER A 115 -11.27 2.34 6.32
C SER A 115 -12.22 3.54 6.45
N PRO A 116 -13.42 3.41 7.05
CA PRO A 116 -14.37 4.53 7.14
C PRO A 116 -13.71 5.81 7.68
N SER A 117 -13.73 6.88 6.87
CA SER A 117 -13.14 8.17 7.19
C SER A 117 -11.62 8.16 7.51
N ARG A 118 -10.88 7.14 7.04
CA ARG A 118 -9.41 7.06 7.11
C ARG A 118 -8.85 7.07 5.70
N TRP A 119 -7.84 7.90 5.46
CA TRP A 119 -7.43 8.23 4.10
C TRP A 119 -5.94 8.05 3.88
N HIS A 120 -5.61 7.58 2.68
CA HIS A 120 -4.27 7.70 2.13
C HIS A 120 -4.30 8.63 0.91
N ALA A 121 -3.26 9.43 0.72
CA ALA A 121 -3.06 10.23 -0.48
C ALA A 121 -1.65 10.03 -1.02
N TYR A 122 -1.51 9.98 -2.35
CA TYR A 122 -0.27 9.65 -3.04
C TYR A 122 0.03 10.68 -4.12
N TRP A 123 1.28 11.12 -4.19
CA TRP A 123 1.84 11.95 -5.26
C TRP A 123 2.88 11.14 -6.01
N LEU A 124 2.58 10.79 -7.25
CA LEU A 124 3.50 10.08 -8.11
C LEU A 124 4.73 10.95 -8.38
N VAL A 125 5.91 10.35 -8.30
CA VAL A 125 7.17 11.05 -8.52
C VAL A 125 8.06 10.24 -9.45
N SER A 126 8.93 10.93 -10.16
CA SER A 126 10.02 10.33 -10.93
C SER A 126 11.34 10.93 -10.45
N GLY A 127 12.37 10.09 -10.34
CA GLY A 127 13.73 10.52 -9.98
C GLY A 127 13.93 10.97 -8.52
N CYS A 128 13.01 10.66 -7.60
CA CYS A 128 13.20 10.95 -6.17
C CYS A 128 14.31 10.04 -5.59
N PRO A 129 15.39 10.60 -5.01
CA PRO A 129 16.46 9.80 -4.42
C PRO A 129 15.99 8.99 -3.22
N LEU A 130 16.44 7.72 -3.12
CA LEU A 130 16.03 6.82 -2.03
C LEU A 130 16.37 7.37 -0.64
N ASN A 131 17.51 8.05 -0.50
CA ASN A 131 17.97 8.64 0.77
C ASN A 131 17.15 9.87 1.20
N GLU A 132 16.43 10.52 0.28
CA GLU A 132 15.55 11.65 0.62
C GLU A 132 14.14 11.23 1.02
N PHE A 133 13.72 10.01 0.65
CA PHE A 133 12.36 9.53 0.84
C PHE A 133 11.85 9.69 2.27
N LYS A 134 12.66 9.28 3.27
CA LYS A 134 12.27 9.32 4.68
C LYS A 134 11.99 10.74 5.16
N LEU A 135 12.88 11.69 4.84
CA LEU A 135 12.71 13.09 5.23
C LEU A 135 11.46 13.69 4.60
N ARG A 136 11.27 13.48 3.29
CA ARG A 136 10.11 13.98 2.55
C ARG A 136 8.79 13.41 3.09
N GLN A 137 8.75 12.11 3.41
CA GLN A 137 7.59 11.48 4.05
C GLN A 137 7.24 12.12 5.39
N GLN A 138 8.24 12.35 6.24
CA GLN A 138 8.03 12.96 7.55
C GLN A 138 7.53 14.40 7.44
N GLN A 139 8.06 15.17 6.48
CA GLN A 139 7.59 16.53 6.20
C GLN A 139 6.13 16.54 5.70
N LEU A 140 5.77 15.59 4.84
CA LEU A 140 4.41 15.46 4.31
C LEU A 140 3.41 15.07 5.41
N ALA A 141 3.78 14.09 6.24
CA ALA A 141 3.00 13.67 7.40
C ALA A 141 2.82 14.85 8.38
N ALA A 142 3.90 15.57 8.72
CA ALA A 142 3.82 16.72 9.62
C ALA A 142 2.93 17.84 9.06
N LYS A 143 2.98 18.09 7.75
CA LYS A 143 2.17 19.11 7.08
C LYS A 143 0.67 18.81 7.15
N PHE A 144 0.28 17.54 7.02
CA PHE A 144 -1.13 17.13 6.92
C PHE A 144 -1.67 16.40 8.15
N GLY A 145 -0.90 16.30 9.23
CA GLY A 145 -1.30 15.60 10.45
C GLY A 145 -1.27 14.06 10.35
N GLY A 146 -0.57 13.51 9.36
CA GLY A 146 -0.48 12.06 9.15
C GLY A 146 0.54 11.33 10.03
N ASP A 147 0.62 10.01 9.89
CA ASP A 147 1.55 9.16 10.64
C ASP A 147 3.00 9.31 10.14
N THR A 148 3.82 9.97 10.95
CA THR A 148 5.26 10.18 10.70
C THR A 148 6.10 8.90 10.66
N LYS A 149 5.55 7.75 11.11
CA LYS A 149 6.22 6.45 11.04
C LYS A 149 6.09 5.80 9.67
N VAL A 150 5.21 6.29 8.79
CA VAL A 150 5.05 5.85 7.41
C VAL A 150 6.15 6.51 6.56
N CYS A 151 7.40 6.09 6.76
CA CYS A 151 8.56 6.76 6.16
C CYS A 151 9.74 5.85 5.76
N ASP A 152 9.60 4.53 5.89
CA ASP A 152 10.60 3.57 5.40
C ASP A 152 10.38 3.20 3.93
N LEU A 153 11.46 2.89 3.23
CA LEU A 153 11.44 2.56 1.81
C LEU A 153 10.52 1.39 1.44
N PRO A 154 10.52 0.24 2.15
CA PRO A 154 9.66 -0.90 1.83
C PRO A 154 8.27 -0.83 2.53
N ARG A 155 7.79 0.40 2.80
CA ARG A 155 6.51 0.64 3.44
C ARG A 155 5.37 0.09 2.60
N VAL A 156 4.47 -0.63 3.28
CA VAL A 156 3.27 -1.20 2.69
C VAL A 156 2.03 -0.41 3.08
N MET A 157 1.13 -0.22 2.13
CA MET A 157 -0.16 0.44 2.31
C MET A 157 -1.29 -0.49 1.86
N ARG A 158 -2.52 -0.26 2.33
CA ARG A 158 -3.68 -1.08 1.94
C ARG A 158 -3.91 -0.99 0.44
N LEU A 159 -4.15 -2.14 -0.20
CA LEU A 159 -4.51 -2.23 -1.61
C LEU A 159 -6.03 -2.10 -1.77
N PRO A 160 -6.55 -1.09 -2.50
CA PRO A 160 -7.96 -0.98 -2.83
C PRO A 160 -8.53 -2.21 -3.53
N GLY A 161 -9.83 -2.42 -3.37
CA GLY A 161 -10.56 -3.58 -3.91
C GLY A 161 -10.54 -4.80 -3.00
N PHE A 162 -9.69 -4.83 -1.96
CA PHE A 162 -9.72 -5.85 -0.92
C PHE A 162 -10.38 -5.34 0.36
N PHE A 163 -10.88 -6.26 1.17
CA PHE A 163 -11.45 -5.89 2.47
C PHE A 163 -10.37 -5.67 3.52
N HIS A 164 -10.41 -4.52 4.19
CA HIS A 164 -9.91 -4.34 5.54
C HIS A 164 -10.72 -5.24 6.50
N ARG A 165 -10.07 -6.19 7.16
CA ARG A 165 -10.73 -7.24 7.98
C ARG A 165 -10.63 -7.01 9.49
N LYS A 166 -10.08 -5.88 9.93
CA LYS A 166 -10.00 -5.54 11.35
C LYS A 166 -11.33 -4.92 11.79
N GLY A 167 -12.08 -5.62 12.63
CA GLY A 167 -13.43 -5.20 13.05
C GLY A 167 -14.48 -5.51 11.98
N GLU A 168 -15.43 -4.60 11.78
CA GLU A 168 -16.41 -4.71 10.69
C GLU A 168 -15.69 -4.64 9.33
N PRO A 169 -15.89 -5.63 8.44
CA PRO A 169 -15.24 -5.63 7.15
C PRO A 169 -15.59 -4.39 6.31
N PHE A 170 -14.56 -3.73 5.80
CA PHE A 170 -14.70 -2.56 4.93
C PHE A 170 -13.88 -2.78 3.67
N MET A 171 -14.46 -2.59 2.48
CA MET A 171 -13.68 -2.63 1.25
C MET A 171 -12.85 -1.36 1.15
N THR A 172 -11.52 -1.47 1.19
CA THR A 172 -10.65 -0.32 0.93
C THR A 172 -10.95 0.22 -0.48
N ARG A 173 -11.26 1.51 -0.59
CA ARG A 173 -11.80 2.11 -1.82
C ARG A 173 -10.80 3.01 -2.50
N LEU A 174 -10.71 2.89 -3.81
CA LEU A 174 -10.06 3.88 -4.66
C LEU A 174 -11.05 5.02 -4.90
N ILE A 175 -10.65 6.25 -4.56
CA ILE A 175 -11.49 7.45 -4.68
C ILE A 175 -11.00 8.33 -5.83
N ARG A 176 -9.68 8.35 -6.05
CA ARG A 176 -9.03 8.98 -7.20
C ARG A 176 -7.87 8.09 -7.65
N PRO A 177 -7.61 7.92 -8.96
CA PRO A 177 -8.46 8.34 -10.08
C PRO A 177 -9.84 7.65 -10.06
N GLU A 178 -10.83 8.24 -10.75
CA GLU A 178 -12.22 7.74 -10.86
C GLU A 178 -12.33 6.44 -11.62
#